data_AF-A0A2D5BUK1-F1
#
_entry.id   AF-A0A2D5BUK1-F1
#
_cell.length_a   1.000
_cell.length_b   1.000
_cell.length_c   1.000
_cell.angle_alpha   90.00
_cell.angle_beta   90.00
_cell.angle_gamma   90.00
#
_symmetry.space_group_name_H-M   'P 1'
#
loop_
_entity.id
_entity.type
_entity.pdbx_description
1 polymer ?
#
loop_
_entity_poly.entity_id
_entity_poly.type
_entity_poly.pdbx_seq_one_letter_code
_entity_poly.pdbx_strand_id
1 'polypeptide(L)'
;MTIHTLRTILLASLLLGTCGAQNPSHPFATFDVRFLLAPGVSVPFDAELPLWGLYPDAGSDVRRGRRTEGRLSLDSVADLVRANVAPETWDNEGCQIRPASGSIVCRNEQSVLAEIRAFVDYLHRAVGRSISVDVWRLPASGAPAAGVVTAEVATGLIAHPSATVAGKLELGSNRPGRLRAGHLITFLGDYDVEVAEEAQVADPRMFVLRDGLDLQLGVWNTPDGRVILRVSGRDSSLEKLVKRDTASTWVGQLQLPVVDSQVVSGSGVVESGGGIVLGAAQGDGDTVFFVRVRSEAIPDLGPGGGCAFIPAGAAAVSFQQMGPLRVGVPSRSGFDPSGIDGVDVPEEDRILEVDSLIEMVRGHVDPDGWDEDPSWALWTAGDNLFVRAPKEVIAGARALATALNDTHLTNVGLEFRIGVLDAERTRAVSTGQADLAAVAGLLDTKAWVATLAGAGFRQLLGRETAYLKDHDVEIAQKATIADPVVATLFAGVAFQGRAVSAGPGKVGLTGEFLIQDVVGEVAPIDGNANDIGVVDIPRTSTTRANVAQILEDGRWAVLRLASRPEGEGSLAILVRVRL
;
A
#
# COMPACT_ATOMS: atom_id res chain seq x y z
N MET A 1 18.43 -31.25 13.61
CA MET A 1 17.16 -31.21 14.37
C MET A 1 16.93 -29.78 14.82
N THR A 2 15.87 -29.11 14.37
CA THR A 2 15.65 -27.69 14.71
C THR A 2 15.14 -27.56 16.15
N ILE A 3 15.36 -26.39 16.78
CA ILE A 3 14.85 -26.08 18.13
C ILE A 3 13.35 -26.36 18.26
N HIS A 4 12.61 -26.22 17.15
CA HIS A 4 11.18 -26.49 17.07
C HIS A 4 10.86 -27.99 17.26
N THR A 5 11.57 -28.88 16.57
CA THR A 5 11.41 -30.33 16.74
C THR A 5 11.70 -30.77 18.17
N LEU A 6 12.70 -30.16 18.82
CA LEU A 6 13.09 -30.46 20.21
C LEU A 6 12.02 -30.02 21.22
N ARG A 7 11.37 -28.86 21.02
CA ARG A 7 10.25 -28.39 21.85
C ARG A 7 8.99 -29.24 21.70
N THR A 8 8.63 -29.64 20.47
CA THR A 8 7.48 -30.53 20.24
C THR A 8 7.69 -31.89 20.92
N ILE A 9 8.90 -32.44 20.84
CA ILE A 9 9.25 -33.69 21.52
C ILE A 9 9.18 -33.51 23.04
N LEU A 10 9.74 -32.43 23.61
CA LEU A 10 9.70 -32.19 25.05
C LEU A 10 8.28 -32.00 25.60
N LEU A 11 7.43 -31.27 24.87
CA LEU A 11 6.03 -31.06 25.27
C LEU A 11 5.24 -32.38 25.22
N ALA A 12 5.47 -33.20 24.18
CA ALA A 12 4.91 -34.54 24.09
C ALA A 12 5.39 -35.41 25.24
N SER A 13 6.68 -35.40 25.59
CA SER A 13 7.23 -36.17 26.72
C SER A 13 6.71 -35.72 28.09
N LEU A 14 6.50 -34.42 28.30
CA LEU A 14 5.92 -33.87 29.53
C LEU A 14 4.43 -34.23 29.69
N LEU A 15 3.68 -34.28 28.60
CA LEU A 15 2.29 -34.76 28.59
C LEU A 15 2.20 -36.29 28.78
N LEU A 16 3.17 -37.03 28.24
CA LEU A 16 3.24 -38.49 28.38
C LEU A 16 3.64 -38.94 29.80
N GLY A 17 4.40 -38.13 30.54
CA GLY A 17 4.90 -38.47 31.88
C GLY A 17 3.87 -38.50 33.01
N THR A 18 2.61 -38.11 32.75
CA THR A 18 1.53 -38.09 33.77
C THR A 18 0.36 -39.03 33.47
N CYS A 19 0.41 -39.80 32.38
CA CYS A 19 -0.69 -40.68 31.97
C CYS A 19 -0.39 -42.15 32.30
N GLY A 20 -1.16 -42.74 33.21
CA GLY A 20 -1.28 -44.19 33.35
C GLY A 20 -1.69 -44.85 32.03
N ALA A 21 -1.32 -46.12 31.85
CA ALA A 21 -1.50 -46.96 30.66
C ALA A 21 -2.41 -46.36 29.56
N GLN A 22 -1.82 -45.92 28.45
CA GLN A 22 -2.54 -45.32 27.33
C GLN A 22 -3.67 -46.24 26.88
N ASN A 23 -4.92 -45.80 27.00
CA ASN A 23 -6.05 -46.47 26.36
C ASN A 23 -5.86 -46.37 24.84
N PRO A 24 -5.58 -47.47 24.12
CA PRO A 24 -5.26 -47.44 22.70
C PRO A 24 -6.41 -46.95 21.82
N SER A 25 -7.64 -46.86 22.34
CA SER A 25 -8.80 -46.39 21.59
C SER A 25 -8.85 -44.86 21.38
N HIS A 26 -8.10 -44.08 22.17
CA HIS A 26 -8.11 -42.61 22.09
C HIS A 26 -6.68 -42.06 22.04
N PRO A 27 -6.00 -42.13 20.89
CA PRO A 27 -4.67 -41.56 20.70
C PRO A 27 -4.66 -40.03 20.83
N PHE A 28 -3.48 -39.47 21.05
CA PHE A 28 -3.26 -38.02 21.01
C PHE A 28 -2.77 -37.59 19.63
N ALA A 29 -3.22 -36.42 19.18
CA ALA A 29 -2.67 -35.70 18.04
C ALA A 29 -2.48 -34.21 18.36
N THR A 30 -1.50 -33.59 17.72
CA THR A 30 -1.25 -32.14 17.83
C THR A 30 -1.42 -31.51 16.46
N PHE A 31 -2.16 -30.40 16.41
CA PHE A 31 -2.43 -29.65 15.20
C PHE A 31 -1.92 -28.22 15.37
N ASP A 32 -1.05 -27.77 14.47
CA ASP A 32 -0.51 -26.41 14.47
C ASP A 32 -1.55 -25.44 13.92
N VAL A 33 -1.88 -24.41 14.70
CA VAL A 33 -2.89 -23.40 14.35
C VAL A 33 -2.31 -21.99 14.42
N ARG A 34 -0.97 -21.85 14.49
CA ARG A 34 -0.30 -20.53 14.57
C ARG A 34 -0.65 -19.61 13.41
N PHE A 35 -1.00 -20.15 12.25
CA PHE A 35 -1.42 -19.36 11.10
C PHE A 35 -2.70 -18.55 11.34
N LEU A 36 -3.56 -18.98 12.28
CA LEU A 36 -4.77 -18.26 12.72
C LEU A 36 -4.48 -17.20 13.79
N LEU A 37 -3.33 -17.30 14.46
CA LEU A 37 -2.98 -16.50 15.65
C LEU A 37 -1.95 -15.41 15.35
N ALA A 38 -1.12 -15.62 14.32
CA ALA A 38 0.07 -14.81 14.10
C ALA A 38 -0.31 -13.36 13.76
N PRO A 39 0.38 -12.37 14.37
CA PRO A 39 0.20 -10.98 14.01
C PRO A 39 0.56 -10.79 12.54
N GLY A 40 -0.35 -10.22 11.77
CA GLY A 40 0.11 -9.31 10.73
C GLY A 40 0.87 -8.20 11.44
N VAL A 41 2.19 -8.10 11.23
CA VAL A 41 2.87 -6.85 11.54
C VAL A 41 2.27 -5.85 10.58
N SER A 42 1.30 -5.07 11.09
CA SER A 42 0.79 -3.91 10.38
C SER A 42 1.92 -2.90 10.37
N VAL A 43 2.74 -2.95 9.32
CA VAL A 43 3.60 -1.81 9.00
C VAL A 43 2.61 -0.73 8.56
N PRO A 44 2.45 0.38 9.33
CA PRO A 44 1.56 1.44 8.90
C PRO A 44 1.92 1.81 7.48
N PHE A 45 0.89 1.98 6.65
CA PHE A 45 1.03 2.35 5.25
C PHE A 45 1.34 3.86 5.14
N ASP A 46 2.06 4.39 6.13
CA ASP A 46 2.54 5.76 6.22
C ASP A 46 3.69 5.90 5.25
N ALA A 47 3.31 5.98 3.97
CA ALA A 47 4.08 6.66 2.96
C ALA A 47 3.85 8.18 3.11
N GLU A 48 4.12 8.73 4.30
CA GLU A 48 5.02 9.86 4.28
C GLU A 48 6.36 9.25 3.85
N LEU A 49 6.51 9.10 2.54
CA LEU A 49 7.82 9.05 1.92
C LEU A 49 8.18 10.53 1.86
N PRO A 50 8.84 11.14 2.87
CA PRO A 50 9.64 12.30 2.58
C PRO A 50 10.42 11.97 1.32
N LEU A 51 10.38 12.89 0.34
CA LEU A 51 11.06 12.71 -0.95
C LEU A 51 12.50 12.24 -0.70
N TRP A 52 13.10 12.62 0.44
CA TRP A 52 14.25 11.97 1.05
C TRP A 52 14.07 11.96 2.55
N GLY A 53 13.38 10.97 3.07
CA GLY A 53 13.54 10.65 4.49
C GLY A 53 14.98 10.23 4.66
N LEU A 54 15.83 11.20 4.98
CA LEU A 54 16.85 11.04 5.98
C LEU A 54 16.17 10.18 7.04
N TYR A 55 16.50 8.91 7.11
CA TYR A 55 16.04 8.05 8.17
C TYR A 55 17.00 8.36 9.32
N PRO A 56 16.76 9.34 10.22
CA PRO A 56 17.41 9.24 11.51
C PRO A 56 16.88 7.93 12.08
N ASP A 57 17.82 7.05 12.41
CA ASP A 57 17.64 5.72 12.99
C ASP A 57 16.21 5.47 13.54
N ALA A 58 15.28 5.00 12.69
CA ALA A 58 13.86 4.81 13.03
C ALA A 58 13.68 3.52 13.85
N GLY A 59 14.57 3.30 14.81
CA GLY A 59 14.69 2.11 15.62
C GLY A 59 13.76 2.04 16.83
N SER A 60 13.06 3.12 17.22
CA SER A 60 12.40 3.13 18.54
C SER A 60 10.87 3.15 18.58
N ASP A 61 10.11 4.04 17.92
CA ASP A 61 8.78 4.36 18.49
C ASP A 61 7.51 4.29 17.62
N VAL A 62 7.55 3.79 16.38
CA VAL A 62 6.29 3.49 15.65
C VAL A 62 5.76 2.10 15.99
N ARG A 63 5.58 1.85 17.30
CA ARG A 63 4.76 0.74 17.83
C ARG A 63 3.38 1.25 18.28
N ARG A 64 2.75 2.13 17.50
CA ARG A 64 1.35 2.48 17.76
C ARG A 64 0.48 1.29 17.37
N GLY A 65 0.16 0.51 18.40
CA GLY A 65 -0.53 -0.76 18.29
C GLY A 65 -1.93 -0.59 17.73
N ARG A 66 -2.10 -0.99 16.46
CA ARG A 66 -3.39 -1.44 15.97
C ARG A 66 -3.82 -2.59 16.89
N ARG A 67 -4.92 -2.44 17.63
CA ARG A 67 -5.65 -3.60 18.13
C ARG A 67 -6.12 -4.35 16.91
N THR A 68 -5.46 -5.46 16.56
CA THR A 68 -6.02 -6.43 15.63
C THR A 68 -7.18 -7.13 16.35
N GLU A 69 -8.29 -6.42 16.51
CA GLU A 69 -9.60 -6.99 16.77
C GLU A 69 -9.92 -7.86 15.54
N GLY A 70 -10.20 -9.15 15.76
CA GLY A 70 -10.33 -10.16 14.70
C GLY A 70 -9.36 -11.35 14.80
N ARG A 71 -8.49 -11.43 15.83
CA ARG A 71 -7.72 -12.66 16.08
C ARG A 71 -8.62 -13.75 16.65
N LEU A 72 -8.57 -14.94 16.06
CA LEU A 72 -9.08 -16.13 16.75
C LEU A 72 -8.16 -16.40 17.94
N SER A 73 -8.72 -16.51 19.14
CA SER A 73 -7.96 -17.02 20.27
C SER A 73 -7.73 -18.53 20.09
N LEU A 74 -6.72 -19.07 20.76
CA LEU A 74 -6.50 -20.51 20.77
C LEU A 74 -7.72 -21.29 21.30
N ASP A 75 -8.40 -20.73 22.29
CA ASP A 75 -9.65 -21.28 22.84
C ASP A 75 -10.76 -21.24 21.80
N SER A 76 -10.90 -20.12 21.08
CA SER A 76 -11.86 -20.00 19.98
C SER A 76 -11.64 -21.07 18.93
N VAL A 77 -10.39 -21.34 18.52
CA VAL A 77 -10.07 -22.41 17.57
C VAL A 77 -10.43 -23.79 18.12
N ALA A 78 -10.19 -24.05 19.40
CA ALA A 78 -10.61 -25.30 20.04
C ALA A 78 -12.13 -25.44 20.04
N ASP A 79 -12.86 -24.36 20.32
CA ASP A 79 -14.32 -24.32 20.24
C ASP A 79 -14.82 -24.54 18.82
N LEU A 80 -14.14 -24.00 17.80
CA LEU A 80 -14.47 -24.27 16.39
C LEU A 80 -14.39 -25.76 16.07
N VAL A 81 -13.32 -26.41 16.53
CA VAL A 81 -13.13 -27.84 16.30
C VAL A 81 -14.21 -28.65 17.01
N ARG A 82 -14.53 -28.33 18.28
CA ARG A 82 -15.62 -28.99 19.01
C ARG A 82 -16.96 -28.85 18.31
N ALA A 83 -17.22 -27.66 17.80
CA ALA A 83 -18.45 -27.26 17.15
C ALA A 83 -18.67 -27.90 15.77
N ASN A 84 -17.59 -28.23 15.04
CA ASN A 84 -17.68 -28.62 13.63
C ASN A 84 -17.21 -30.06 13.34
N VAL A 85 -16.49 -30.70 14.27
CA VAL A 85 -15.92 -32.03 14.04
C VAL A 85 -16.44 -33.00 15.10
N ALA A 86 -17.28 -33.94 14.65
CA ALA A 86 -17.92 -34.98 15.48
C ALA A 86 -18.39 -34.43 16.84
N PRO A 87 -19.29 -33.43 16.87
CA PRO A 87 -19.68 -32.69 18.08
C PRO A 87 -20.14 -33.60 19.23
N GLU A 88 -20.81 -34.69 18.91
CA GLU A 88 -21.29 -35.71 19.85
C GLU A 88 -20.18 -36.50 20.58
N THR A 89 -18.93 -36.43 20.11
CA THR A 89 -17.83 -37.22 20.67
C THR A 89 -17.12 -36.52 21.82
N TRP A 90 -17.27 -35.21 21.98
CA TRP A 90 -16.51 -34.44 22.97
C TRP A 90 -16.94 -34.66 24.42
N ASP A 91 -18.14 -35.19 24.63
CA ASP A 91 -18.66 -35.58 25.94
C ASP A 91 -18.26 -37.01 26.35
N ASN A 92 -17.64 -37.77 25.45
CA ASN A 92 -17.21 -39.15 25.74
C ASN A 92 -16.01 -39.19 26.69
N GLU A 93 -16.00 -40.18 27.58
CA GLU A 93 -14.90 -40.37 28.53
C GLU A 93 -13.55 -40.53 27.81
N GLY A 94 -12.59 -39.67 28.15
CA GLY A 94 -11.25 -39.70 27.57
C GLY A 94 -11.06 -38.83 26.33
N CYS A 95 -12.13 -38.24 25.77
CA CYS A 95 -12.03 -37.27 24.68
C CYS A 95 -11.67 -35.88 25.23
N GLN A 96 -10.66 -35.23 24.66
CA GLN A 96 -10.16 -33.93 25.13
C GLN A 96 -9.61 -33.10 23.97
N ILE A 97 -9.76 -31.79 24.05
CA ILE A 97 -9.04 -30.82 23.20
C ILE A 97 -8.52 -29.71 24.10
N ARG A 98 -7.21 -29.45 24.01
CA ARG A 98 -6.52 -28.46 24.83
C ARG A 98 -5.68 -27.54 23.95
N PRO A 99 -5.89 -26.22 24.01
CA PRO A 99 -4.98 -25.29 23.39
C PRO A 99 -3.61 -25.28 24.06
N ALA A 100 -2.54 -25.22 23.27
CA ALA A 100 -1.16 -25.28 23.73
C ALA A 100 -0.23 -24.51 22.79
N SER A 101 0.23 -23.32 23.21
CA SER A 101 1.33 -22.54 22.58
C SER A 101 1.33 -22.51 21.04
N GLY A 102 0.19 -22.16 20.44
CA GLY A 102 0.04 -22.06 18.99
C GLY A 102 -0.46 -23.33 18.31
N SER A 103 -0.72 -24.38 19.06
CA SER A 103 -1.30 -25.63 18.60
C SER A 103 -2.53 -25.98 19.43
N ILE A 104 -3.32 -26.93 18.95
CA ILE A 104 -4.32 -27.64 19.75
C ILE A 104 -3.88 -29.09 19.88
N VAL A 105 -3.98 -29.65 21.08
CA VAL A 105 -3.71 -31.05 21.38
C VAL A 105 -5.03 -31.74 21.61
N CYS A 106 -5.36 -32.70 20.76
CA CYS A 106 -6.61 -33.45 20.81
C CYS A 106 -6.33 -34.89 21.22
N ARG A 107 -7.28 -35.48 21.95
CA ARG A 107 -7.38 -36.89 22.25
C ARG A 107 -8.79 -37.34 21.87
N ASN A 108 -8.91 -38.23 20.90
CA ASN A 108 -10.20 -38.74 20.41
C ASN A 108 -9.96 -40.01 19.57
N GLU A 109 -11.01 -40.61 19.01
CA GLU A 109 -10.91 -41.72 18.06
C GLU A 109 -10.12 -41.33 16.80
N GLN A 110 -9.46 -42.31 16.17
CA GLN A 110 -8.59 -42.07 15.01
C GLN A 110 -9.33 -41.46 13.81
N SER A 111 -10.60 -41.82 13.60
CA SER A 111 -11.49 -41.23 12.60
C SER A 111 -11.71 -39.74 12.86
N VAL A 112 -12.09 -39.38 14.09
CA VAL A 112 -12.31 -37.98 14.50
C VAL A 112 -11.03 -37.17 14.36
N LEU A 113 -9.87 -37.70 14.77
CA LEU A 113 -8.58 -37.00 14.59
C LEU A 113 -8.23 -36.76 13.10
N ALA A 114 -8.65 -37.65 12.20
CA ALA A 114 -8.49 -37.44 10.77
C ALA A 114 -9.43 -36.33 10.24
N GLU A 115 -10.65 -36.24 10.75
CA GLU A 115 -11.57 -35.14 10.45
C GLU A 115 -11.06 -33.79 10.99
N ILE A 116 -10.50 -33.76 12.21
CA ILE A 116 -9.86 -32.56 12.77
C ILE A 116 -8.71 -32.10 11.86
N ARG A 117 -7.90 -33.05 11.34
CA ARG A 117 -6.84 -32.73 10.38
C ARG A 117 -7.42 -32.08 9.12
N ALA A 118 -8.42 -32.70 8.50
CA ALA A 118 -9.05 -32.18 7.30
C ALA A 118 -9.65 -30.79 7.52
N PHE A 119 -10.25 -30.56 8.70
CA PHE A 119 -10.80 -29.26 9.09
C PHE A 119 -9.71 -28.22 9.30
N VAL A 120 -8.64 -28.52 10.05
CA VAL A 120 -7.50 -27.60 10.25
C VAL A 120 -6.79 -27.30 8.92
N ASP A 121 -6.64 -28.28 8.04
CA ASP A 121 -6.07 -28.08 6.69
C ASP A 121 -6.99 -27.20 5.82
N TYR A 122 -8.30 -27.31 5.99
CA TYR A 122 -9.26 -26.39 5.39
C TYR A 122 -9.11 -24.97 5.95
N LEU A 123 -9.04 -24.79 7.27
CA LEU A 123 -8.77 -23.49 7.91
C LEU A 123 -7.47 -22.87 7.39
N HIS A 124 -6.43 -23.68 7.27
CA HIS A 124 -5.12 -23.26 6.78
C HIS A 124 -5.18 -22.76 5.35
N ARG A 125 -5.90 -23.45 4.46
CA ARG A 125 -6.10 -22.99 3.09
C ARG A 125 -6.97 -21.74 3.03
N ALA A 126 -8.09 -21.73 3.76
CA ALA A 126 -9.04 -20.62 3.80
C ALA A 126 -8.40 -19.30 4.25
N VAL A 127 -7.68 -19.33 5.38
CA VAL A 127 -7.09 -18.13 6.00
C VAL A 127 -5.67 -17.86 5.48
N GLY A 128 -4.91 -18.92 5.20
CA GLY A 128 -3.52 -18.85 4.75
C GLY A 128 -3.35 -18.77 3.23
N ARG A 129 -4.42 -18.45 2.48
CA ARG A 129 -4.40 -18.34 1.01
C ARG A 129 -3.26 -17.43 0.57
N SER A 130 -2.28 -18.02 -0.11
CA SER A 130 -1.22 -17.28 -0.75
C SER A 130 -1.74 -16.68 -2.05
N ILE A 131 -1.42 -15.41 -2.27
CA ILE A 131 -1.69 -14.66 -3.48
C ILE A 131 -0.32 -14.32 -4.05
N SER A 132 -0.01 -14.89 -5.22
CA SER A 132 1.19 -14.54 -5.96
C SER A 132 1.00 -13.15 -6.55
N VAL A 133 1.93 -12.25 -6.29
CA VAL A 133 1.97 -10.91 -6.88
C VAL A 133 3.22 -10.77 -7.73
N ASP A 134 3.05 -10.52 -9.02
CA ASP A 134 4.13 -10.26 -9.97
C ASP A 134 4.12 -8.78 -10.36
N VAL A 135 5.22 -8.07 -10.16
CA VAL A 135 5.39 -6.66 -10.57
C VAL A 135 6.24 -6.61 -11.83
N TRP A 136 5.72 -5.94 -12.86
CA TRP A 136 6.35 -5.76 -14.15
C TRP A 136 6.57 -4.28 -14.45
N ARG A 137 7.67 -3.96 -15.13
CA ARG A 137 7.84 -2.70 -15.85
C ARG A 137 7.41 -2.90 -17.30
N LEU A 138 6.51 -2.05 -17.79
CA LEU A 138 6.00 -2.05 -19.16
C LEU A 138 6.32 -0.72 -19.84
N PRO A 139 6.56 -0.68 -21.17
CA PRO A 139 6.65 0.59 -21.86
C PRO A 139 5.31 1.31 -21.84
N ALA A 140 5.35 2.64 -21.68
CA ALA A 140 4.18 3.50 -21.64
C ALA A 140 3.29 3.39 -22.89
N SER A 141 3.89 3.13 -24.06
CA SER A 141 3.18 2.90 -25.32
C SER A 141 2.32 1.62 -25.33
N GLY A 142 2.64 0.63 -24.49
CA GLY A 142 1.88 -0.61 -24.34
C GLY A 142 0.84 -0.57 -23.22
N ALA A 143 0.73 0.54 -22.49
CA ALA A 143 -0.15 0.64 -21.33
C ALA A 143 -1.63 0.75 -21.74
N PRO A 144 -2.53 -0.06 -21.15
CA PRO A 144 -3.97 -0.02 -21.43
C PRO A 144 -4.61 1.22 -20.80
N ALA A 145 -5.67 1.73 -21.42
CA ALA A 145 -6.39 2.91 -20.92
C ALA A 145 -7.19 2.66 -19.64
N ALA A 146 -7.60 1.41 -19.36
CA ALA A 146 -8.54 1.08 -18.29
C ALA A 146 -7.92 1.11 -16.88
N GLY A 147 -6.60 1.12 -16.75
CA GLY A 147 -5.91 1.01 -15.45
C GLY A 147 -6.05 -0.37 -14.80
N VAL A 148 -7.22 -1.00 -14.84
CA VAL A 148 -7.47 -2.39 -14.42
C VAL A 148 -7.60 -3.29 -15.63
N VAL A 149 -6.98 -4.47 -15.59
CA VAL A 149 -6.98 -5.41 -16.72
C VAL A 149 -7.37 -6.83 -16.33
N THR A 150 -8.03 -7.51 -17.28
CA THR A 150 -8.36 -8.93 -17.21
C THR A 150 -7.13 -9.81 -17.36
N ALA A 151 -7.26 -11.10 -17.04
CA ALA A 151 -6.19 -12.09 -17.18
C ALA A 151 -5.74 -12.28 -18.64
N GLU A 152 -6.67 -12.12 -19.59
CA GLU A 152 -6.37 -12.16 -21.03
C GLU A 152 -5.47 -10.98 -21.43
N VAL A 153 -5.88 -9.76 -21.10
CA VAL A 153 -5.09 -8.55 -21.40
C VAL A 153 -3.75 -8.59 -20.68
N ALA A 154 -3.72 -9.02 -19.42
CA ALA A 154 -2.50 -9.21 -18.64
C ALA A 154 -1.50 -10.14 -19.34
N THR A 155 -1.98 -11.22 -19.97
CA THR A 155 -1.14 -12.16 -20.71
C THR A 155 -0.51 -11.49 -21.94
N GLY A 156 -1.26 -10.63 -22.63
CA GLY A 156 -0.73 -9.81 -23.73
C GLY A 156 0.33 -8.80 -23.26
N LEU A 157 0.10 -8.14 -22.13
CA LEU A 157 1.05 -7.16 -21.57
C LEU A 157 2.39 -7.79 -21.19
N ILE A 158 2.38 -8.94 -20.52
CA ILE A 158 3.63 -9.63 -20.11
C ILE A 158 4.35 -10.30 -21.27
N ALA A 159 3.66 -10.53 -22.39
CA ALA A 159 4.27 -11.02 -23.63
C ALA A 159 4.94 -9.90 -24.45
N HIS A 160 4.76 -8.63 -24.07
CA HIS A 160 5.40 -7.51 -24.75
C HIS A 160 6.93 -7.63 -24.66
N PRO A 161 7.70 -7.45 -25.76
CA PRO A 161 9.16 -7.67 -25.75
C PRO A 161 9.95 -6.83 -24.74
N SER A 162 9.47 -5.61 -24.47
CA SER A 162 10.06 -4.70 -23.48
C SER A 162 9.53 -4.88 -22.05
N ALA A 163 8.61 -5.81 -21.82
CA ALA A 163 8.11 -6.10 -20.48
C ALA A 163 9.21 -6.80 -19.66
N THR A 164 9.50 -6.29 -18.47
CA THR A 164 10.51 -6.88 -17.57
C THR A 164 9.92 -7.12 -16.19
N VAL A 165 10.29 -8.25 -15.57
CA VAL A 165 9.87 -8.55 -14.19
C VAL A 165 10.70 -7.69 -13.24
N ALA A 166 10.03 -6.82 -12.49
CA ALA A 166 10.65 -6.04 -11.43
C ALA A 166 10.73 -6.82 -10.11
N GLY A 167 9.78 -7.72 -9.85
CA GLY A 167 9.83 -8.62 -8.71
C GLY A 167 8.61 -9.51 -8.53
N LYS A 168 8.69 -10.44 -7.58
CA LYS A 168 7.63 -11.39 -7.25
C LYS A 168 7.51 -11.56 -5.75
N LEU A 169 6.28 -11.70 -5.25
CA LEU A 169 5.97 -11.91 -3.85
C LEU A 169 4.84 -12.93 -3.70
N GLU A 170 4.83 -13.62 -2.57
CA GLU A 170 3.73 -14.48 -2.13
C GLU A 170 3.16 -13.82 -0.86
N LEU A 171 1.92 -13.35 -0.94
CA LEU A 171 1.28 -12.59 0.13
C LEU A 171 0.06 -13.35 0.66
N GLY A 172 -0.10 -13.40 1.98
CA GLY A 172 -1.37 -13.79 2.57
C GLY A 172 -2.41 -12.66 2.42
N SER A 173 -3.70 -13.01 2.38
CA SER A 173 -4.78 -12.03 2.48
C SER A 173 -4.59 -11.14 3.71
N ASN A 174 -4.71 -9.81 3.54
CA ASN A 174 -4.48 -8.78 4.56
C ASN A 174 -3.07 -8.78 5.18
N ARG A 175 -2.08 -9.33 4.50
CA ARG A 175 -0.68 -9.25 4.94
C ARG A 175 0.05 -8.32 3.99
N PRO A 176 0.37 -7.08 4.41
CA PRO A 176 1.11 -6.18 3.56
C PRO A 176 2.48 -6.78 3.26
N GLY A 177 2.85 -6.77 1.98
CA GLY A 177 4.17 -7.11 1.48
C GLY A 177 4.95 -5.85 1.13
N ARG A 178 6.28 -5.97 1.08
CA ARG A 178 7.15 -4.92 0.55
C ARG A 178 8.09 -5.51 -0.47
N LEU A 179 8.04 -5.01 -1.70
CA LEU A 179 8.96 -5.35 -2.77
C LEU A 179 10.03 -4.26 -2.87
N ARG A 180 11.30 -4.65 -2.75
CA ARG A 180 12.44 -3.76 -2.93
C ARG A 180 13.40 -4.35 -3.96
N ALA A 181 13.74 -3.58 -4.98
CA ALA A 181 14.71 -3.96 -6.01
C ALA A 181 15.54 -2.75 -6.41
N GLY A 182 16.85 -2.90 -6.51
CA GLY A 182 17.76 -1.79 -6.83
C GLY A 182 18.98 -1.74 -5.93
N HIS A 183 19.65 -0.59 -5.92
CA HIS A 183 20.86 -0.33 -5.15
C HIS A 183 20.59 0.55 -3.94
N LEU A 184 21.40 0.37 -2.90
CA LEU A 184 21.49 1.30 -1.79
C LEU A 184 22.75 2.14 -2.00
N ILE A 185 22.60 3.45 -1.96
CA ILE A 185 23.69 4.40 -2.17
C ILE A 185 23.84 5.19 -0.89
N THR A 186 24.97 5.00 -0.23
CA THR A 186 25.33 5.76 0.97
C THR A 186 26.06 7.03 0.55
N PHE A 187 25.67 8.17 1.11
CA PHE A 187 26.29 9.47 0.79
C PHE A 187 26.35 10.35 2.03
N LEU A 188 27.34 11.23 2.09
CA LEU A 188 27.49 12.22 3.15
C LEU A 188 26.59 13.40 2.85
N GLY A 189 25.41 13.46 3.46
CA GLY A 189 24.41 14.49 3.14
C GLY A 189 24.34 15.61 4.15
N ASP A 190 24.97 15.47 5.31
CA ASP A 190 24.84 16.39 6.44
C ASP A 190 26.03 16.21 7.41
N TYR A 191 26.17 17.13 8.37
CA TYR A 191 27.05 17.03 9.52
C TYR A 191 26.25 17.35 10.77
N ASP A 192 26.22 16.45 11.76
CA ASP A 192 25.83 16.87 13.11
C ASP A 192 26.95 17.74 13.67
N VAL A 193 26.60 18.83 14.32
CA VAL A 193 27.60 19.74 14.85
C VAL A 193 27.41 19.90 16.34
N GLU A 194 28.44 19.53 17.09
CA GLU A 194 28.48 19.68 18.54
C GLU A 194 29.49 20.75 18.94
N VAL A 195 29.03 21.67 19.80
CA VAL A 195 29.85 22.75 20.35
C VAL A 195 30.05 22.60 21.86
N ALA A 196 31.31 22.71 22.28
CA ALA A 196 31.68 22.91 23.68
C ALA A 196 32.55 24.17 23.79
N GLU A 197 32.83 24.65 25.02
CA GLU A 197 33.46 25.96 25.28
C GLU A 197 34.69 26.28 24.40
N GLU A 198 35.50 25.27 24.03
CA GLU A 198 36.68 25.42 23.17
C GLU A 198 36.82 24.30 22.12
N ALA A 199 35.76 23.54 21.85
CA ALA A 199 35.80 22.43 20.89
C ALA A 199 34.63 22.51 19.92
N GLN A 200 34.94 22.24 18.66
CA GLN A 200 33.98 22.11 17.57
C GLN A 200 34.19 20.74 16.96
N VAL A 201 33.15 19.93 16.96
CA VAL A 201 33.19 18.59 16.39
C VAL A 201 32.10 18.50 15.35
N ALA A 202 32.52 18.37 14.09
CA ALA A 202 31.63 17.99 13.00
C ALA A 202 31.56 16.46 12.92
N ASP A 203 30.39 15.89 13.16
CA ASP A 203 30.11 14.46 13.04
C ASP A 203 29.39 14.18 11.71
N PRO A 204 30.07 13.58 10.71
CA PRO A 204 29.47 13.36 9.39
C PRO A 204 28.24 12.45 9.47
N ARG A 205 27.10 12.96 9.01
CA ARG A 205 25.85 12.20 8.92
C ARG A 205 25.70 11.56 7.55
N MET A 206 25.78 10.23 7.55
CA MET A 206 25.61 9.41 6.35
C MET A 206 24.13 9.09 6.11
N PHE A 207 23.64 9.33 4.90
CA PHE A 207 22.31 8.93 4.47
C PHE A 207 22.35 7.78 3.50
N VAL A 208 21.21 7.13 3.34
CA VAL A 208 21.02 6.02 2.41
C VAL A 208 19.90 6.36 1.44
N LEU A 209 20.25 6.47 0.17
CA LEU A 209 19.31 6.51 -0.94
C LEU A 209 19.01 5.10 -1.44
N ARG A 210 17.76 4.86 -1.84
CA ARG A 210 17.42 3.72 -2.68
C ARG A 210 17.30 4.14 -4.15
N ASP A 211 18.19 3.61 -4.97
CA ASP A 211 18.19 3.72 -6.42
C ASP A 211 17.49 2.49 -7.01
N GLY A 212 16.19 2.62 -7.29
CA GLY A 212 15.33 1.57 -7.81
C GLY A 212 13.95 1.56 -7.16
N LEU A 213 13.31 0.39 -7.19
CA LEU A 213 11.93 0.13 -6.80
C LEU A 213 11.78 -0.13 -5.29
N ASP A 214 10.78 0.49 -4.69
CA ASP A 214 10.28 0.20 -3.34
C ASP A 214 8.75 0.31 -3.31
N LEU A 215 8.05 -0.82 -3.38
CA LEU A 215 6.60 -0.89 -3.36
C LEU A 215 6.10 -1.59 -2.09
N GLN A 216 5.11 -1.01 -1.44
CA GLN A 216 4.26 -1.67 -0.47
C GLN A 216 2.99 -2.18 -1.18
N LEU A 217 2.63 -3.43 -0.90
CA LEU A 217 1.54 -4.14 -1.57
C LEU A 217 0.59 -4.69 -0.52
N GLY A 218 -0.71 -4.54 -0.73
CA GLY A 218 -1.76 -5.17 0.08
C GLY A 218 -2.69 -5.96 -0.83
N VAL A 219 -3.11 -7.14 -0.38
CA VAL A 219 -4.03 -8.00 -1.13
C VAL A 219 -5.12 -8.55 -0.23
N TRP A 220 -6.36 -8.61 -0.72
CA TRP A 220 -7.50 -9.19 -0.02
C TRP A 220 -8.34 -10.02 -0.97
N ASN A 221 -8.80 -11.18 -0.51
CA ASN A 221 -9.75 -11.95 -1.29
C ASN A 221 -11.16 -11.40 -1.18
N THR A 222 -11.95 -11.66 -2.20
CA THR A 222 -13.39 -11.37 -2.24
C THR A 222 -14.19 -12.69 -2.21
N PRO A 223 -15.47 -12.68 -1.80
CA PRO A 223 -16.35 -13.86 -1.77
C PRO A 223 -16.48 -14.62 -3.08
N ASP A 224 -16.31 -13.93 -4.21
CA ASP A 224 -16.41 -14.43 -5.58
C ASP A 224 -15.04 -14.75 -6.21
N GLY A 225 -13.96 -14.72 -5.41
CA GLY A 225 -12.64 -15.19 -5.81
C GLY A 225 -11.76 -14.17 -6.53
N ARG A 226 -12.26 -12.94 -6.77
CA ARG A 226 -11.42 -11.79 -7.17
C ARG A 226 -10.49 -11.36 -6.01
N VAL A 227 -9.54 -10.51 -6.32
CA VAL A 227 -8.56 -9.97 -5.38
C VAL A 227 -8.64 -8.44 -5.39
N ILE A 228 -8.82 -7.84 -4.23
CA ILE A 228 -8.54 -6.42 -4.03
C ILE A 228 -7.03 -6.28 -3.92
N LEU A 229 -6.43 -5.45 -4.78
CA LEU A 229 -5.01 -5.14 -4.79
C LEU A 229 -4.83 -3.66 -4.44
N ARG A 230 -3.91 -3.37 -3.52
CA ARG A 230 -3.45 -2.03 -3.19
C ARG A 230 -1.95 -1.96 -3.42
N VAL A 231 -1.50 -0.90 -4.08
CA VAL A 231 -0.10 -0.66 -4.41
C VAL A 231 0.24 0.75 -3.98
N SER A 232 1.33 0.94 -3.25
CA SER A 232 1.95 2.25 -3.10
C SER A 232 3.46 2.12 -3.10
N GLY A 233 4.15 3.21 -3.39
CA GLY A 233 5.59 3.24 -3.27
C GLY A 233 6.21 4.13 -4.32
N ARG A 234 7.46 3.82 -4.63
CA ARG A 234 8.31 4.66 -5.46
C ARG A 234 9.26 3.83 -6.31
N ASP A 235 9.59 4.38 -7.48
CA ASP A 235 10.75 3.98 -8.26
C ASP A 235 11.62 5.22 -8.46
N SER A 236 12.93 5.04 -8.29
CA SER A 236 13.90 6.12 -8.34
C SER A 236 15.08 5.71 -9.22
N SER A 237 15.65 6.68 -9.93
CA SER A 237 16.93 6.52 -10.61
C SER A 237 17.87 7.65 -10.19
N LEU A 238 19.01 7.32 -9.59
CA LEU A 238 20.05 8.32 -9.30
C LEU A 238 20.68 8.81 -10.61
N GLU A 239 20.55 10.11 -10.89
CA GLU A 239 21.24 10.75 -12.01
C GLU A 239 22.71 11.03 -11.65
N LYS A 240 22.93 11.70 -10.51
CA LYS A 240 24.27 12.06 -10.02
C LYS A 240 24.29 12.46 -8.55
N LEU A 241 25.47 12.39 -7.94
CA LEU A 241 25.79 13.03 -6.66
C LEU A 241 26.59 14.31 -6.91
N VAL A 242 26.00 15.47 -6.64
CA VAL A 242 26.69 16.75 -6.76
C VAL A 242 27.50 16.98 -5.49
N LYS A 243 28.82 17.12 -5.62
CA LYS A 243 29.66 17.50 -4.48
C LYS A 243 29.49 18.99 -4.22
N ARG A 244 29.12 19.36 -3.00
CA ARG A 244 28.94 20.74 -2.57
C ARG A 244 29.93 21.06 -1.48
N ASP A 245 30.83 21.99 -1.76
CA ASP A 245 31.63 22.63 -0.73
C ASP A 245 30.73 23.56 0.07
N THR A 246 30.67 23.38 1.38
CA THR A 246 29.92 24.24 2.30
C THR A 246 30.60 25.59 2.48
N ALA A 247 31.88 25.71 2.10
CA ALA A 247 32.73 26.89 2.34
C ALA A 247 32.83 27.28 3.83
N SER A 248 32.44 26.37 4.73
CA SER A 248 32.68 26.49 6.17
C SER A 248 34.05 25.89 6.49
N THR A 249 34.77 26.51 7.41
CA THR A 249 36.12 26.09 7.80
C THR A 249 36.16 24.76 8.56
N TRP A 250 35.00 24.25 8.99
CA TRP A 250 34.89 23.14 9.94
C TRP A 250 34.20 21.89 9.40
N VAL A 251 33.32 22.06 8.41
CA VAL A 251 32.61 20.95 7.75
C VAL A 251 33.18 20.72 6.36
N GLY A 252 33.21 19.46 5.92
CA GLY A 252 33.72 19.09 4.60
C GLY A 252 32.68 19.22 3.49
N GLN A 253 32.94 18.55 2.38
CA GLN A 253 32.03 18.53 1.23
C GLN A 253 30.82 17.62 1.49
N LEU A 254 29.63 18.15 1.20
CA LEU A 254 28.40 17.39 1.13
C LEU A 254 28.25 16.72 -0.24
N GLN A 255 27.42 15.68 -0.29
CA GLN A 255 27.00 15.00 -1.51
C GLN A 255 25.48 15.17 -1.66
N LEU A 256 25.07 15.97 -2.64
CA LEU A 256 23.69 16.34 -2.89
C LEU A 256 23.14 15.53 -4.07
N PRO A 257 22.25 14.54 -3.84
CA PRO A 257 21.72 13.72 -4.92
C PRO A 257 20.76 14.46 -5.86
N VAL A 258 20.79 14.05 -7.12
CA VAL A 258 19.78 14.38 -8.14
C VAL A 258 19.17 13.07 -8.61
N VAL A 259 17.85 12.92 -8.47
CA VAL A 259 17.12 11.67 -8.73
C VAL A 259 15.91 11.92 -9.61
N ASP A 260 15.75 11.10 -10.64
CA ASP A 260 14.46 10.97 -11.31
C ASP A 260 13.57 10.04 -10.49
N SER A 261 12.36 10.49 -10.19
CA SER A 261 11.48 9.91 -9.16
C SER A 261 10.07 9.74 -9.69
N GLN A 262 9.52 8.57 -9.41
CA GLN A 262 8.15 8.22 -9.70
C GLN A 262 7.49 7.65 -8.45
N VAL A 263 6.49 8.34 -7.92
CA VAL A 263 5.69 7.86 -6.78
C VAL A 263 4.34 7.40 -7.31
N VAL A 264 3.88 6.25 -6.82
CA VAL A 264 2.62 5.64 -7.22
C VAL A 264 1.82 5.24 -6.00
N SER A 265 0.50 5.40 -6.07
CA SER A 265 -0.46 4.87 -5.11
C SER A 265 -1.79 4.63 -5.82
N GLY A 266 -2.27 3.40 -5.75
CA GLY A 266 -3.48 2.96 -6.44
C GLY A 266 -4.08 1.68 -5.84
N SER A 267 -5.28 1.35 -6.27
CA SER A 267 -6.00 0.16 -5.86
C SER A 267 -6.94 -0.35 -6.95
N GLY A 268 -7.36 -1.60 -6.87
CA GLY A 268 -8.38 -2.14 -7.77
C GLY A 268 -8.81 -3.54 -7.36
N VAL A 269 -9.98 -3.96 -7.82
CA VAL A 269 -10.44 -5.35 -7.75
C VAL A 269 -10.17 -6.02 -9.09
N VAL A 270 -9.43 -7.12 -9.05
CA VAL A 270 -8.97 -7.86 -10.23
C VAL A 270 -9.32 -9.33 -10.11
N GLU A 271 -9.63 -9.97 -11.24
CA GLU A 271 -9.73 -11.43 -11.27
C GLU A 271 -8.35 -12.11 -11.10
N SER A 272 -8.35 -13.39 -10.76
CA SER A 272 -7.11 -14.17 -10.70
C SER A 272 -6.44 -14.21 -12.07
N GLY A 273 -5.18 -13.78 -12.14
CA GLY A 273 -4.42 -13.63 -13.38
C GLY A 273 -4.49 -12.23 -13.99
N GLY A 274 -5.44 -11.38 -13.57
CA GLY A 274 -5.52 -9.97 -13.94
C GLY A 274 -4.58 -9.08 -13.11
N GLY A 275 -4.74 -7.76 -13.22
CA GLY A 275 -3.90 -6.82 -12.49
C GLY A 275 -4.25 -5.36 -12.71
N ILE A 276 -3.42 -4.48 -12.17
CA ILE A 276 -3.55 -3.03 -12.33
C ILE A 276 -2.30 -2.42 -12.95
N VAL A 277 -2.49 -1.36 -13.73
CA VAL A 277 -1.46 -0.54 -14.36
C VAL A 277 -1.47 0.83 -13.71
N LEU A 278 -0.31 1.25 -13.25
CA LEU A 278 -0.10 2.50 -12.53
C LEU A 278 1.27 3.07 -12.88
N GLY A 279 1.37 4.40 -12.87
CA GLY A 279 2.62 5.07 -13.17
C GLY A 279 2.43 6.27 -14.08
N ALA A 280 3.54 6.88 -14.44
CA ALA A 280 3.62 8.04 -15.29
C ALA A 280 4.90 7.94 -16.11
N ALA A 281 4.86 8.52 -17.29
CA ALA A 281 5.88 8.43 -18.32
C ALA A 281 5.94 9.75 -19.08
N GLN A 282 7.14 10.24 -19.34
CA GLN A 282 7.43 11.40 -20.18
C GLN A 282 7.92 10.92 -21.56
N GLY A 283 7.06 10.18 -22.27
CA GLY A 283 7.35 9.61 -23.58
C GLY A 283 7.03 8.12 -23.68
N ASP A 284 7.22 7.56 -24.87
CA ASP A 284 6.84 6.16 -25.18
C ASP A 284 7.86 5.11 -24.73
N GLY A 285 9.10 5.53 -24.46
CA GLY A 285 10.19 4.67 -23.99
C GLY A 285 10.24 4.51 -22.47
N ASP A 286 9.53 5.37 -21.75
CA ASP A 286 9.46 5.33 -20.28
C ASP A 286 8.60 4.16 -19.81
N THR A 287 8.81 3.76 -18.55
CA THR A 287 8.14 2.58 -18.00
C THR A 287 7.01 2.94 -17.03
N VAL A 288 5.94 2.17 -17.09
CA VAL A 288 4.88 2.11 -16.07
C VAL A 288 4.90 0.77 -15.36
N PHE A 289 4.24 0.66 -14.22
CA PHE A 289 4.11 -0.59 -13.50
C PHE A 289 2.85 -1.33 -13.89
N PHE A 290 2.98 -2.63 -14.07
CA PHE A 290 1.86 -3.56 -14.10
C PHE A 290 2.00 -4.54 -12.94
N VAL A 291 1.02 -4.56 -12.05
CA VAL A 291 0.99 -5.44 -10.87
C VAL A 291 -0.08 -6.50 -11.09
N ARG A 292 0.37 -7.72 -11.37
CA ARG A 292 -0.47 -8.89 -11.62
C ARG A 292 -0.66 -9.67 -10.33
N VAL A 293 -1.85 -10.23 -10.13
CA VAL A 293 -2.12 -11.16 -9.03
C VAL A 293 -2.57 -12.51 -9.54
N ARG A 294 -2.25 -13.57 -8.82
CA ARG A 294 -2.79 -14.91 -9.03
C ARG A 294 -3.17 -15.48 -7.66
N SER A 295 -4.40 -15.98 -7.59
CA SER A 295 -4.96 -16.52 -6.36
C SER A 295 -5.49 -17.93 -6.63
N GLU A 296 -5.16 -18.87 -5.75
CA GLU A 296 -5.56 -20.29 -5.85
C GLU A 296 -7.04 -20.44 -5.46
N ALA A 297 -7.87 -21.18 -6.20
CA ALA A 297 -9.25 -21.43 -5.80
C ALA A 297 -9.31 -22.25 -4.50
N ILE A 298 -10.25 -21.93 -3.61
CA ILE A 298 -10.48 -22.68 -2.36
C ILE A 298 -11.84 -23.35 -2.45
N PRO A 299 -12.00 -24.57 -1.91
CA PRO A 299 -13.32 -25.16 -1.75
C PRO A 299 -14.29 -24.22 -1.03
N ASP A 300 -15.49 -24.05 -1.57
CA ASP A 300 -16.51 -23.12 -1.03
C ASP A 300 -17.02 -23.50 0.36
N LEU A 301 -16.89 -24.79 0.73
CA LEU A 301 -17.38 -25.38 1.97
C LEU A 301 -16.25 -26.15 2.67
N GLY A 302 -16.30 -26.13 4.00
CA GLY A 302 -15.47 -26.98 4.83
C GLY A 302 -15.85 -28.47 4.74
N PRO A 303 -15.01 -29.35 5.29
CA PRO A 303 -15.33 -30.77 5.44
C PRO A 303 -16.71 -30.97 6.08
N GLY A 304 -17.54 -31.84 5.52
CA GLY A 304 -18.92 -32.07 5.98
C GLY A 304 -19.96 -31.07 5.45
N GLY A 305 -19.56 -29.99 4.77
CA GLY A 305 -20.47 -29.09 4.05
C GLY A 305 -21.26 -28.10 4.91
N GLY A 306 -21.15 -28.17 6.23
CA GLY A 306 -21.90 -27.33 7.18
C GLY A 306 -21.25 -26.01 7.58
N CYS A 307 -20.10 -25.66 7.00
CA CYS A 307 -19.43 -24.39 7.29
C CYS A 307 -18.67 -23.81 6.09
N ALA A 308 -18.41 -22.50 6.10
CA ALA A 308 -17.63 -21.78 5.10
C ALA A 308 -16.83 -20.63 5.73
N PHE A 309 -15.70 -20.30 5.09
CA PHE A 309 -15.02 -19.01 5.27
C PHE A 309 -15.31 -18.16 4.05
N ILE A 310 -15.97 -17.03 4.27
CA ILE A 310 -16.37 -16.09 3.22
C ILE A 310 -15.52 -14.84 3.43
N PRO A 311 -14.61 -14.48 2.50
CA PRO A 311 -13.85 -13.25 2.61
C PRO A 311 -14.79 -12.04 2.77
N ALA A 312 -14.53 -11.15 3.73
CA ALA A 312 -15.40 -10.03 4.02
C ALA A 312 -15.30 -8.90 2.96
N GLY A 313 -14.30 -8.94 2.09
CA GLY A 313 -14.19 -8.08 0.92
C GLY A 313 -14.15 -6.60 1.28
N ALA A 314 -15.15 -5.83 0.83
CA ALA A 314 -15.28 -4.39 1.09
C ALA A 314 -15.28 -4.04 2.58
N ALA A 315 -15.79 -4.93 3.45
CA ALA A 315 -15.78 -4.72 4.89
C ALA A 315 -14.40 -4.90 5.53
N ALA A 316 -13.48 -5.60 4.85
CA ALA A 316 -12.11 -5.82 5.32
C ALA A 316 -11.14 -4.71 4.90
N VAL A 317 -11.50 -3.90 3.91
CA VAL A 317 -10.61 -2.90 3.33
C VAL A 317 -10.86 -1.53 3.96
N SER A 318 -9.82 -0.99 4.62
CA SER A 318 -9.77 0.41 4.96
C SER A 318 -9.12 1.23 3.86
N PHE A 319 -9.73 2.36 3.53
CA PHE A 319 -9.12 3.35 2.67
C PHE A 319 -8.44 4.39 3.53
N GLN A 320 -7.12 4.47 3.37
CA GLN A 320 -6.37 5.53 4.02
C GLN A 320 -6.73 6.85 3.36
N GLN A 321 -7.15 7.83 4.18
CA GLN A 321 -7.18 9.20 3.72
C GLN A 321 -5.75 9.65 3.45
N MET A 322 -5.50 10.11 2.23
CA MET A 322 -4.19 10.66 1.88
C MET A 322 -4.09 12.04 2.50
N GLY A 323 -3.01 12.28 3.25
CA GLY A 323 -2.68 13.63 3.72
C GLY A 323 -2.47 14.62 2.56
N PRO A 324 -2.29 15.91 2.87
CA PRO A 324 -2.07 16.94 1.86
C PRO A 324 -0.87 16.62 0.94
N LEU A 325 -0.90 17.10 -0.30
CA LEU A 325 0.17 16.86 -1.25
C LEU A 325 1.40 17.66 -0.84
N ARG A 326 2.34 16.99 -0.17
CA ARG A 326 3.64 17.56 0.21
C ARG A 326 4.67 17.19 -0.84
N VAL A 327 4.98 18.13 -1.72
CA VAL A 327 6.14 18.07 -2.62
C VAL A 327 7.18 19.05 -2.12
N GLY A 328 8.45 18.85 -2.48
CA GLY A 328 9.59 19.69 -2.08
C GLY A 328 9.48 21.12 -2.61
N VAL A 329 8.62 21.93 -1.99
CA VAL A 329 8.55 23.36 -2.17
C VAL A 329 9.67 23.98 -1.34
N PRO A 330 10.44 24.94 -1.88
CA PRO A 330 11.44 25.66 -1.09
C PRO A 330 10.80 26.22 0.19
N SER A 331 11.26 25.75 1.34
CA SER A 331 10.82 26.25 2.65
C SER A 331 11.70 27.42 3.07
N ARG A 332 11.17 28.31 3.91
CA ARG A 332 11.96 29.39 4.51
C ARG A 332 13.01 28.81 5.46
N SER A 333 14.17 29.45 5.55
CA SER A 333 15.16 29.25 6.62
C SER A 333 14.48 29.30 8.01
N GLY A 334 14.93 28.47 8.95
CA GLY A 334 14.39 28.37 10.31
C GLY A 334 12.96 27.81 10.44
N PHE A 335 12.32 27.43 9.33
CA PHE A 335 11.05 26.70 9.36
C PHE A 335 11.35 25.21 9.15
N ASP A 336 11.20 24.43 10.20
CA ASP A 336 11.19 22.98 10.10
C ASP A 336 9.78 22.52 9.69
N PRO A 337 9.59 22.03 8.45
CA PRO A 337 8.29 21.48 8.04
C PRO A 337 7.92 20.20 8.81
N SER A 338 8.87 19.59 9.54
CA SER A 338 8.65 18.44 10.41
C SER A 338 8.00 18.84 11.75
N GLY A 339 8.21 20.07 12.21
CA GLY A 339 7.64 20.65 13.44
C GLY A 339 6.17 21.06 13.34
N ILE A 340 5.42 20.60 12.33
CA ILE A 340 3.95 20.63 12.39
C ILE A 340 3.54 19.49 13.32
N ASP A 341 3.71 19.74 14.62
CA ASP A 341 3.25 18.89 15.72
C ASP A 341 1.78 18.54 15.50
N GLY A 342 1.51 17.25 15.30
CA GLY A 342 0.15 16.71 15.22
C GLY A 342 -0.48 16.77 13.83
N VAL A 343 0.20 16.25 12.80
CA VAL A 343 -0.58 15.69 11.68
C VAL A 343 -1.40 14.54 12.27
N ASP A 344 -2.68 14.79 12.50
CA ASP A 344 -3.63 13.75 12.87
C ASP A 344 -3.42 12.60 11.88
N VAL A 345 -3.05 11.43 12.43
CA VAL A 345 -2.90 10.21 11.62
C VAL A 345 -4.23 10.07 10.90
N PRO A 346 -4.25 10.11 9.55
CA PRO A 346 -5.51 10.16 8.82
C PRO A 346 -6.38 9.00 9.29
N GLU A 347 -7.61 9.31 9.72
CA GLU A 347 -8.54 8.27 10.14
C GLU A 347 -8.72 7.28 8.97
N GLU A 348 -8.65 5.99 9.28
CA GLU A 348 -8.94 4.94 8.31
C GLU A 348 -10.45 4.93 8.07
N ASP A 349 -10.89 5.44 6.92
CA ASP A 349 -12.28 5.31 6.50
C ASP A 349 -12.52 3.85 6.06
N ARG A 350 -13.26 3.10 6.87
CA ARG A 350 -13.82 1.82 6.43
C ARG A 350 -15.10 2.08 5.65
N ILE A 351 -15.29 1.36 4.54
CA ILE A 351 -16.54 1.43 3.78
C ILE A 351 -17.68 0.83 4.61
N LEU A 352 -17.40 -0.29 5.26
CA LEU A 352 -18.35 -1.09 6.03
C LEU A 352 -17.59 -1.73 7.19
N GLU A 353 -18.13 -1.62 8.41
CA GLU A 353 -17.58 -2.37 9.54
C GLU A 353 -17.96 -3.85 9.44
N VAL A 354 -17.06 -4.74 9.83
CA VAL A 354 -17.30 -6.19 9.72
C VAL A 354 -18.46 -6.64 10.61
N ASP A 355 -18.67 -5.99 11.76
CA ASP A 355 -19.83 -6.26 12.61
C ASP A 355 -21.14 -5.86 11.93
N SER A 356 -21.15 -4.77 11.15
CA SER A 356 -22.32 -4.43 10.31
C SER A 356 -22.57 -5.49 9.24
N LEU A 357 -21.53 -6.11 8.67
CA LEU A 357 -21.71 -7.25 7.76
C LEU A 357 -22.36 -8.45 8.47
N ILE A 358 -21.97 -8.76 9.72
CA ILE A 358 -22.61 -9.82 10.51
C ILE A 358 -24.09 -9.50 10.73
N GLU A 359 -24.41 -8.28 11.18
CA GLU A 359 -25.79 -7.84 11.41
C GLU A 359 -26.63 -7.91 10.13
N MET A 360 -26.06 -7.52 8.99
CA MET A 360 -26.73 -7.62 7.69
C MET A 360 -27.00 -9.07 7.30
N VAL A 361 -26.05 -9.98 7.48
CA VAL A 361 -26.25 -11.41 7.22
C VAL A 361 -27.35 -11.97 8.13
N ARG A 362 -27.32 -11.69 9.44
CA ARG A 362 -28.38 -12.14 10.35
C ARG A 362 -29.75 -11.59 9.99
N GLY A 363 -29.83 -10.31 9.64
CA GLY A 363 -31.11 -9.66 9.33
C GLY A 363 -31.72 -10.03 7.98
N HIS A 364 -30.91 -10.48 7.01
CA HIS A 364 -31.37 -10.69 5.62
C HIS A 364 -31.24 -12.12 5.12
N VAL A 365 -30.43 -12.96 5.77
CA VAL A 365 -30.19 -14.35 5.34
C VAL A 365 -30.73 -15.29 6.41
N ASP A 366 -31.99 -15.69 6.28
CA ASP A 366 -32.68 -16.60 7.22
C ASP A 366 -32.64 -16.09 8.69
N PRO A 367 -33.33 -14.97 8.99
CA PRO A 367 -33.29 -14.35 10.31
C PRO A 367 -33.76 -15.27 11.43
N ASP A 368 -34.79 -16.08 11.17
CA ASP A 368 -35.38 -16.99 12.17
C ASP A 368 -34.38 -18.10 12.53
N GLY A 369 -33.65 -18.65 11.56
CA GLY A 369 -32.71 -19.75 11.80
C GLY A 369 -31.53 -19.38 12.70
N TRP A 370 -31.06 -18.13 12.71
CA TRP A 370 -29.97 -17.68 13.59
C TRP A 370 -30.36 -17.68 15.08
N ASP A 371 -31.63 -17.50 15.39
CA ASP A 371 -32.16 -17.47 16.75
C ASP A 371 -32.71 -18.85 17.20
N GLU A 372 -33.23 -19.64 16.26
CA GLU A 372 -33.85 -20.94 16.54
C GLU A 372 -32.84 -22.09 16.65
N ASP A 373 -31.75 -22.06 15.88
CA ASP A 373 -30.78 -23.16 15.84
C ASP A 373 -29.45 -22.78 16.52
N PRO A 374 -29.19 -23.25 17.76
CA PRO A 374 -27.94 -22.95 18.47
C PRO A 374 -26.71 -23.61 17.81
N SER A 375 -26.90 -24.52 16.85
CA SER A 375 -25.82 -25.07 16.04
C SER A 375 -25.40 -24.13 14.91
N TRP A 376 -26.14 -23.06 14.63
CA TRP A 376 -25.70 -22.07 13.66
C TRP A 376 -24.69 -21.14 14.29
N ALA A 377 -23.78 -20.63 13.48
CA ALA A 377 -22.82 -19.68 13.98
C ALA A 377 -22.29 -18.75 12.91
N LEU A 378 -22.07 -17.52 13.33
CA LEU A 378 -21.64 -16.42 12.48
C LEU A 378 -20.77 -15.47 13.29
N TRP A 379 -19.51 -15.34 12.89
CA TRP A 379 -18.55 -14.44 13.52
C TRP A 379 -17.40 -14.10 12.56
N THR A 380 -16.50 -13.22 12.99
CA THR A 380 -15.32 -12.80 12.22
C THR A 380 -14.06 -13.57 12.59
N ALA A 381 -13.29 -13.93 11.57
CA ALA A 381 -11.97 -14.55 11.69
C ALA A 381 -10.99 -13.77 10.81
N GLY A 382 -10.43 -12.69 11.38
CA GLY A 382 -9.72 -11.66 10.63
C GLY A 382 -10.64 -11.03 9.58
N ASP A 383 -10.21 -11.08 8.34
CA ASP A 383 -10.90 -10.49 7.18
C ASP A 383 -11.89 -11.45 6.53
N ASN A 384 -12.28 -12.51 7.24
CA ASN A 384 -13.24 -13.50 6.77
C ASN A 384 -14.41 -13.58 7.74
N LEU A 385 -15.58 -13.80 7.18
CA LEU A 385 -16.77 -14.25 7.87
C LEU A 385 -16.73 -15.78 7.97
N PHE A 386 -16.72 -16.31 9.18
CA PHE A 386 -17.02 -17.72 9.38
C PHE A 386 -18.53 -17.91 9.45
N VAL A 387 -19.05 -18.84 8.66
CA VAL A 387 -20.46 -19.20 8.64
C VAL A 387 -20.58 -20.70 8.87
N ARG A 388 -21.32 -21.12 9.90
CA ARG A 388 -21.77 -22.50 10.10
C ARG A 388 -23.29 -22.52 10.08
N ALA A 389 -23.86 -23.12 9.06
CA ALA A 389 -25.30 -23.15 8.78
C ALA A 389 -25.57 -24.14 7.63
N PRO A 390 -26.84 -24.43 7.28
CA PRO A 390 -27.19 -25.13 6.06
C PRO A 390 -26.58 -24.48 4.82
N LYS A 391 -26.35 -25.27 3.78
CA LYS A 391 -25.66 -24.85 2.56
C LYS A 391 -26.34 -23.66 1.89
N GLU A 392 -27.65 -23.58 1.95
CA GLU A 392 -28.50 -22.53 1.40
C GLU A 392 -28.25 -21.20 2.12
N VAL A 393 -28.11 -21.22 3.44
CA VAL A 393 -27.80 -20.06 4.28
C VAL A 393 -26.36 -19.59 4.02
N ILE A 394 -25.41 -20.51 3.93
CA ILE A 394 -24.03 -20.19 3.53
C ILE A 394 -23.99 -19.52 2.15
N ALA A 395 -24.75 -20.04 1.18
CA ALA A 395 -24.85 -19.45 -0.15
C ALA A 395 -25.48 -18.06 -0.11
N GLY A 396 -26.51 -17.86 0.71
CA GLY A 396 -27.14 -16.55 0.93
C GLY A 396 -26.18 -15.52 1.54
N ALA A 397 -25.42 -15.92 2.57
CA ALA A 397 -24.40 -15.07 3.19
C ALA A 397 -23.31 -14.68 2.18
N ARG A 398 -22.88 -15.62 1.33
CA ARG A 398 -21.92 -15.36 0.25
C ARG A 398 -22.49 -14.39 -0.78
N ALA A 399 -23.71 -14.63 -1.25
CA ALA A 399 -24.36 -13.77 -2.22
C ALA A 399 -24.51 -12.33 -1.70
N LEU A 400 -24.87 -12.16 -0.43
CA LEU A 400 -24.94 -10.85 0.22
C LEU A 400 -23.57 -10.15 0.25
N ALA A 401 -22.52 -10.87 0.71
CA ALA A 401 -21.16 -10.32 0.74
C ALA A 401 -20.64 -9.95 -0.67
N THR A 402 -20.95 -10.77 -1.69
CA THR A 402 -20.63 -10.46 -3.09
C THR A 402 -21.37 -9.20 -3.57
N ALA A 403 -22.67 -9.09 -3.29
CA ALA A 403 -23.46 -7.94 -3.70
C ALA A 403 -22.97 -6.63 -3.08
N LEU A 404 -22.52 -6.68 -1.81
CA LEU A 404 -21.87 -5.54 -1.15
C LEU A 404 -20.55 -5.18 -1.83
N ASN A 405 -19.73 -6.17 -2.17
CA ASN A 405 -18.50 -5.92 -2.92
C ASN A 405 -18.77 -5.29 -4.28
N ASP A 406 -19.74 -5.79 -5.05
CA ASP A 406 -20.09 -5.22 -6.36
C ASP A 406 -20.60 -3.78 -6.25
N THR A 407 -21.30 -3.47 -5.15
CA THR A 407 -21.82 -2.12 -4.87
C THR A 407 -20.70 -1.15 -4.51
N HIS A 408 -19.73 -1.59 -3.71
CA HIS A 408 -18.73 -0.70 -3.09
C HIS A 408 -17.37 -0.71 -3.78
N LEU A 409 -17.01 -1.78 -4.48
CA LEU A 409 -15.69 -1.97 -5.09
C LEU A 409 -15.74 -1.75 -6.61
N THR A 410 -16.17 -0.56 -7.00
CA THR A 410 -16.12 -0.13 -8.41
C THR A 410 -14.71 0.30 -8.76
N ASN A 411 -14.13 -0.30 -9.81
CA ASN A 411 -12.85 0.14 -10.35
C ASN A 411 -13.01 1.47 -11.09
N VAL A 412 -12.00 2.32 -10.97
CA VAL A 412 -11.88 3.56 -11.72
C VAL A 412 -10.46 3.64 -12.27
N GLY A 413 -10.35 3.56 -13.59
CA GLY A 413 -9.15 3.90 -14.35
C GLY A 413 -9.13 5.38 -14.69
N LEU A 414 -8.03 6.07 -14.39
CA LEU A 414 -7.80 7.44 -14.82
C LEU A 414 -6.54 7.47 -15.68
N GLU A 415 -6.67 8.13 -16.83
CA GLU A 415 -5.55 8.42 -17.71
C GLU A 415 -5.39 9.93 -17.81
N PHE A 416 -4.23 10.42 -17.36
CA PHE A 416 -3.87 11.82 -17.45
C PHE A 416 -2.93 12.04 -18.64
N ARG A 417 -3.12 13.19 -19.28
CA ARG A 417 -2.24 13.73 -20.31
C ARG A 417 -1.87 15.14 -19.93
N ILE A 418 -0.57 15.39 -19.80
CA ILE A 418 -0.03 16.64 -19.29
C ILE A 418 1.03 17.12 -20.28
N GLY A 419 1.02 18.41 -20.58
CA GLY A 419 2.01 19.03 -21.45
C GLY A 419 1.67 20.48 -21.75
N VAL A 420 2.42 21.10 -22.67
CA VAL A 420 2.25 22.50 -23.04
C VAL A 420 1.58 22.63 -24.40
N LEU A 421 0.57 23.48 -24.50
CA LEU A 421 -0.11 23.86 -25.73
C LEU A 421 0.34 25.24 -26.18
N ASP A 422 0.49 25.43 -27.49
CA ASP A 422 0.64 26.77 -28.07
C ASP A 422 -0.62 27.62 -27.90
N ALA A 423 -0.54 28.91 -28.24
CA ALA A 423 -1.64 29.86 -28.07
C ALA A 423 -2.89 29.52 -28.91
N GLU A 424 -2.71 28.94 -30.10
CA GLU A 424 -3.82 28.57 -31.00
C GLU A 424 -4.62 27.41 -30.40
N ARG A 425 -3.92 26.35 -30.00
CA ARG A 425 -4.52 25.16 -29.36
C ARG A 425 -5.12 25.50 -28.01
N THR A 426 -4.46 26.34 -27.22
CA THR A 426 -5.00 26.88 -25.96
C THR A 426 -6.33 27.57 -26.19
N ARG A 427 -6.43 28.41 -27.24
CA ARG A 427 -7.69 29.07 -27.60
C ARG A 427 -8.75 28.05 -28.01
N ALA A 428 -8.42 27.09 -28.87
CA ALA A 428 -9.36 26.07 -29.33
C ALA A 428 -9.88 25.19 -28.17
N VAL A 429 -9.03 24.84 -27.21
CA VAL A 429 -9.43 24.08 -26.01
C VAL A 429 -10.33 24.93 -25.11
N SER A 430 -9.97 26.20 -24.86
CA SER A 430 -10.76 27.08 -23.98
C SER A 430 -12.12 27.48 -24.58
N THR A 431 -12.26 27.50 -25.91
CA THR A 431 -13.55 27.74 -26.59
C THR A 431 -14.38 26.47 -26.84
N GLY A 432 -13.88 25.29 -26.44
CA GLY A 432 -14.54 24.01 -26.68
C GLY A 432 -14.58 23.57 -28.14
N GLN A 433 -13.73 24.16 -28.99
CA GLN A 433 -13.63 23.86 -30.42
C GLN A 433 -12.60 22.76 -30.74
N ALA A 434 -11.72 22.43 -29.79
CA ALA A 434 -10.69 21.41 -29.98
C ALA A 434 -11.23 19.97 -29.88
N ASP A 435 -10.70 19.08 -30.72
CA ASP A 435 -10.77 17.64 -30.48
C ASP A 435 -9.81 17.27 -29.34
N LEU A 436 -10.35 17.03 -28.15
CA LEU A 436 -9.55 16.71 -26.97
C LEU A 436 -8.77 15.39 -27.09
N ALA A 437 -9.22 14.44 -27.93
CA ALA A 437 -8.45 13.22 -28.16
C ALA A 437 -7.19 13.51 -28.99
N ALA A 438 -7.30 14.35 -30.02
CA ALA A 438 -6.15 14.81 -30.78
C ALA A 438 -5.19 15.63 -29.90
N VAL A 439 -5.72 16.54 -29.08
CA VAL A 439 -4.90 17.32 -28.13
C VAL A 439 -4.18 16.39 -27.14
N ALA A 440 -4.88 15.41 -26.56
CA ALA A 440 -4.29 14.43 -25.65
C ALA A 440 -3.15 13.61 -26.28
N GLY A 441 -3.17 13.40 -27.60
CA GLY A 441 -2.09 12.75 -28.34
C GLY A 441 -0.83 13.62 -28.52
N LEU A 442 -0.93 14.93 -28.31
CA LEU A 442 0.19 15.87 -28.41
C LEU A 442 0.91 16.12 -27.08
N LEU A 443 0.28 15.73 -25.96
CA LEU A 443 0.84 15.93 -24.63
C LEU A 443 1.86 14.83 -24.32
N ASP A 444 3.03 15.23 -23.84
CA ASP A 444 4.23 14.40 -23.70
C ASP A 444 4.19 13.51 -22.46
N THR A 445 3.55 13.99 -21.39
CA THR A 445 3.45 13.26 -20.14
C THR A 445 2.13 12.48 -20.08
N LYS A 446 2.26 11.19 -19.79
CA LYS A 446 1.17 10.23 -19.68
C LYS A 446 1.17 9.67 -18.26
N ALA A 447 0.03 9.62 -17.59
CA ALA A 447 -0.07 8.92 -16.31
C ALA A 447 -1.32 8.05 -16.25
N TRP A 448 -1.18 6.89 -15.63
CA TRP A 448 -2.22 5.90 -15.42
C TRP A 448 -2.40 5.69 -13.93
N VAL A 449 -3.65 5.73 -13.50
CA VAL A 449 -4.05 5.42 -12.13
C VAL A 449 -5.16 4.39 -12.21
N ALA A 450 -5.01 3.33 -11.44
CA ALA A 450 -6.11 2.46 -11.06
C ALA A 450 -6.46 2.76 -9.60
N THR A 451 -7.73 3.03 -9.32
CA THR A 451 -8.23 3.21 -7.95
C THR A 451 -9.60 2.58 -7.80
N LEU A 452 -9.95 2.16 -6.59
CA LEU A 452 -11.34 1.91 -6.24
C LEU A 452 -12.08 3.24 -6.03
N ALA A 453 -13.37 3.26 -6.37
CA ALA A 453 -14.24 4.38 -6.04
C ALA A 453 -14.24 4.63 -4.52
N GLY A 454 -14.04 5.87 -4.10
CA GLY A 454 -13.87 6.28 -2.71
C GLY A 454 -12.42 6.21 -2.21
N ALA A 455 -11.55 5.43 -2.85
CA ALA A 455 -10.15 5.32 -2.45
C ALA A 455 -9.32 6.53 -2.92
N GLY A 456 -8.34 6.90 -2.10
CA GLY A 456 -7.35 7.91 -2.46
C GLY A 456 -6.27 7.34 -3.38
N PHE A 457 -5.79 8.15 -4.31
CA PHE A 457 -4.64 7.84 -5.17
C PHE A 457 -3.63 8.99 -5.15
N ARG A 458 -2.39 8.69 -5.51
CA ARG A 458 -1.30 9.66 -5.62
C ARG A 458 -0.32 9.24 -6.70
N GLN A 459 0.10 10.19 -7.51
CA GLN A 459 1.09 10.00 -8.55
C GLN A 459 2.06 11.19 -8.54
N LEU A 460 3.35 10.90 -8.55
CA LEU A 460 4.40 11.89 -8.82
C LEU A 460 5.28 11.37 -9.94
N LEU A 461 5.74 12.27 -10.79
CA LEU A 461 6.77 12.04 -11.78
C LEU A 461 7.59 13.32 -11.91
N GLY A 462 8.88 13.23 -11.62
CA GLY A 462 9.76 14.39 -11.76
C GLY A 462 11.14 14.13 -11.25
N ARG A 463 11.95 15.18 -11.25
CA ARG A 463 13.29 15.21 -10.72
C ARG A 463 13.28 15.79 -9.32
N GLU A 464 14.00 15.14 -8.42
CA GLU A 464 14.29 15.62 -7.08
C GLU A 464 15.75 16.04 -7.02
N THR A 465 16.03 17.20 -6.44
CA THR A 465 17.38 17.76 -6.32
C THR A 465 17.59 18.19 -4.88
N ALA A 466 18.55 17.57 -4.20
CA ALA A 466 19.02 18.06 -2.92
C ALA A 466 19.80 19.38 -3.12
N TYR A 467 19.61 20.33 -2.21
CA TYR A 467 20.32 21.61 -2.23
C TYR A 467 20.64 22.07 -0.79
N LEU A 468 21.74 22.81 -0.64
CA LEU A 468 22.14 23.37 0.65
C LEU A 468 21.27 24.58 0.96
N LYS A 469 20.20 24.37 1.73
CA LYS A 469 19.16 25.38 1.96
C LYS A 469 19.65 26.49 2.88
N ASP A 470 20.36 26.12 3.94
CA ASP A 470 20.71 27.01 5.03
C ASP A 470 21.91 26.48 5.82
N HIS A 471 22.35 27.24 6.81
CA HIS A 471 23.16 26.73 7.91
C HIS A 471 22.52 27.15 9.24
N ASP A 472 22.24 26.18 10.10
CA ASP A 472 22.00 26.47 11.51
C ASP A 472 23.34 26.83 12.16
N VAL A 473 23.34 27.71 13.16
CA VAL A 473 24.57 28.15 13.82
C VAL A 473 24.53 27.71 15.27
N GLU A 474 25.40 26.77 15.59
CA GLU A 474 25.62 26.35 16.96
C GLU A 474 26.61 27.30 17.65
N ILE A 475 26.21 27.81 18.82
CA ILE A 475 26.96 28.85 19.55
C ILE A 475 27.31 28.35 20.95
N ALA A 476 28.60 28.27 21.24
CA ALA A 476 29.16 28.18 22.58
C ALA A 476 30.04 29.40 22.89
N GLN A 477 30.44 29.61 24.15
CA GLN A 477 31.09 30.85 24.62
C GLN A 477 32.29 31.32 23.77
N LYS A 478 33.03 30.42 23.10
CA LYS A 478 34.15 30.77 22.21
C LYS A 478 34.16 30.00 20.88
N ALA A 479 33.07 29.34 20.52
CA ALA A 479 32.99 28.50 19.32
C ALA A 479 31.68 28.77 18.58
N THR A 480 31.79 29.02 17.28
CA THR A 480 30.66 29.12 16.35
C THR A 480 30.95 28.24 15.15
N ILE A 481 30.02 27.35 14.82
CA ILE A 481 30.17 26.43 13.70
C ILE A 481 28.83 26.31 12.99
N ALA A 482 28.90 26.31 11.67
CA ALA A 482 27.76 26.23 10.78
C ALA A 482 27.37 24.76 10.59
N ASP A 483 26.14 24.41 10.94
CA ASP A 483 25.48 23.13 10.73
C ASP A 483 24.67 23.19 9.42
N PRO A 484 25.10 22.53 8.34
CA PRO A 484 24.47 22.68 7.03
C PRO A 484 23.09 22.03 6.96
N VAL A 485 22.07 22.82 6.65
CA VAL A 485 20.69 22.32 6.46
C VAL A 485 20.46 22.00 4.99
N VAL A 486 20.30 20.71 4.68
CA VAL A 486 19.95 20.24 3.31
C VAL A 486 18.44 20.07 3.16
N ALA A 487 17.91 20.54 2.03
CA ALA A 487 16.52 20.33 1.64
C ALA A 487 16.41 19.69 0.26
N THR A 488 15.19 19.26 -0.11
CA THR A 488 14.89 18.70 -1.43
C THR A 488 13.99 19.62 -2.21
N LEU A 489 14.35 19.86 -3.46
CA LEU A 489 13.57 20.53 -4.47
C LEU A 489 12.95 19.51 -5.43
N PHE A 490 11.67 19.66 -5.75
CA PHE A 490 11.00 18.84 -6.76
C PHE A 490 10.79 19.61 -8.08
N ALA A 491 10.95 18.95 -9.22
CA ALA A 491 10.72 19.48 -10.55
C ALA A 491 9.94 18.46 -11.40
N GLY A 492 8.67 18.71 -11.68
CA GLY A 492 7.84 17.78 -12.44
C GLY A 492 6.36 17.92 -12.11
N VAL A 493 5.63 16.82 -12.23
CA VAL A 493 4.19 16.74 -12.02
C VAL A 493 3.86 15.88 -10.79
N ALA A 494 2.94 16.37 -9.99
CA ALA A 494 2.42 15.67 -8.82
C ALA A 494 0.91 15.85 -8.76
N PHE A 495 0.19 14.78 -8.51
CA PHE A 495 -1.24 14.86 -8.32
C PHE A 495 -1.73 13.79 -7.35
N GLN A 496 -2.77 14.14 -6.61
CA GLN A 496 -3.46 13.22 -5.73
C GLN A 496 -4.94 13.53 -5.73
N GLY A 497 -5.77 12.54 -5.45
CA GLY A 497 -7.20 12.74 -5.44
C GLY A 497 -7.98 11.53 -4.99
N ARG A 498 -9.29 11.65 -5.15
CA ARG A 498 -10.28 10.60 -4.92
C ARG A 498 -11.25 10.61 -6.09
N ALA A 499 -11.53 9.43 -6.61
CA ALA A 499 -12.59 9.23 -7.59
C ALA A 499 -13.79 8.60 -6.90
N VAL A 500 -15.00 9.07 -7.16
CA VAL A 500 -16.25 8.53 -6.60
C VAL A 500 -17.26 8.30 -7.72
N SER A 501 -18.12 7.29 -7.60
CA SER A 501 -19.21 7.12 -8.56
C SER A 501 -20.17 8.31 -8.47
N ALA A 502 -20.50 8.91 -9.62
CA ALA A 502 -21.45 10.03 -9.74
C ALA A 502 -22.71 9.63 -10.52
N GLY A 503 -22.95 8.33 -10.68
CA GLY A 503 -24.04 7.74 -11.45
C GLY A 503 -23.56 6.88 -12.62
N PRO A 504 -24.48 6.30 -13.40
CA PRO A 504 -24.14 5.42 -14.52
C PRO A 504 -23.20 6.10 -15.53
N GLY A 505 -22.03 5.51 -15.77
CA GLY A 505 -21.03 6.03 -16.70
C GLY A 505 -20.38 7.35 -16.28
N LYS A 506 -20.52 7.76 -15.01
CA LYS A 506 -20.02 9.05 -14.51
C LYS A 506 -19.19 8.90 -13.24
N VAL A 507 -18.09 9.62 -13.18
CA VAL A 507 -17.18 9.64 -12.02
C VAL A 507 -16.96 11.07 -11.56
N GLY A 508 -17.20 11.33 -10.28
CA GLY A 508 -16.75 12.54 -9.62
C GLY A 508 -15.26 12.41 -9.27
N LEU A 509 -14.44 13.32 -9.75
CA LEU A 509 -13.03 13.42 -9.42
C LEU A 509 -12.80 14.66 -8.56
N THR A 510 -12.23 14.47 -7.37
CA THR A 510 -11.70 15.55 -6.53
C THR A 510 -10.21 15.35 -6.30
N GLY A 511 -9.43 16.43 -6.25
CA GLY A 511 -8.00 16.30 -6.02
C GLY A 511 -7.21 17.61 -6.09
N GLU A 512 -5.90 17.47 -5.90
CA GLU A 512 -4.91 18.53 -5.99
C GLU A 512 -3.87 18.14 -7.03
N PHE A 513 -3.53 19.09 -7.90
CA PHE A 513 -2.49 18.99 -8.91
C PHE A 513 -1.44 20.06 -8.63
N LEU A 514 -0.18 19.67 -8.76
CA LEU A 514 0.97 20.54 -8.67
C LEU A 514 1.92 20.24 -9.81
N ILE A 515 2.35 21.28 -10.50
CA ILE A 515 3.43 21.24 -11.48
C ILE A 515 4.45 22.26 -11.03
N GLN A 516 5.70 21.83 -10.89
CA GLN A 516 6.78 22.66 -10.42
C GLN A 516 7.94 22.55 -11.39
N ASP A 517 8.37 23.69 -11.92
CA ASP A 517 9.58 23.80 -12.74
C ASP A 517 10.67 24.46 -11.91
N VAL A 518 11.93 24.06 -12.12
CA VAL A 518 13.10 24.79 -11.61
C VAL A 518 13.52 25.79 -12.66
N VAL A 519 13.59 27.06 -12.27
CA VAL A 519 13.86 28.19 -13.16
C VAL A 519 15.35 28.53 -13.07
N GLY A 520 16.08 28.25 -14.15
CA GLY A 520 17.51 28.48 -14.22
C GLY A 520 18.33 27.49 -13.41
N GLU A 521 19.62 27.76 -13.25
CA GLU A 521 20.51 26.95 -12.42
C GLU A 521 20.35 27.32 -10.94
N VAL A 522 20.46 26.32 -10.07
CA VAL A 522 20.56 26.55 -8.62
C VAL A 522 21.93 27.15 -8.35
N ALA A 523 21.96 28.45 -8.08
CA ALA A 523 23.20 29.20 -7.91
C ALA A 523 23.62 29.24 -6.43
N PRO A 524 24.92 29.04 -6.14
CA PRO A 524 25.52 29.39 -4.87
C PRO A 524 25.36 30.88 -4.59
N ILE A 525 24.98 31.23 -3.37
CA ILE A 525 25.17 32.58 -2.82
C ILE A 525 26.05 32.46 -1.58
N ASP A 526 27.18 33.15 -1.62
CA ASP A 526 28.02 33.35 -0.45
C ASP A 526 27.34 34.38 0.46
N GLY A 527 27.09 34.00 1.71
CA GLY A 527 26.50 34.88 2.70
C GLY A 527 27.38 36.07 3.07
N ASN A 528 28.67 36.07 2.71
CA ASN A 528 29.68 37.10 3.02
C ASN A 528 29.80 37.45 4.52
N ALA A 529 29.19 36.66 5.41
CA ALA A 529 29.18 36.87 6.83
C ALA A 529 30.03 35.78 7.49
N ASN A 530 31.21 36.16 7.98
CA ASN A 530 32.02 35.45 8.99
C ASN A 530 31.95 33.90 8.95
N ASP A 531 32.37 33.28 7.85
CA ASP A 531 32.54 31.82 7.74
C ASP A 531 31.26 30.97 7.85
N ILE A 532 30.06 31.54 7.66
CA ILE A 532 28.78 30.79 7.71
C ILE A 532 28.63 29.86 6.49
N GLY A 533 29.33 30.13 5.38
CA GLY A 533 29.35 29.28 4.18
C GLY A 533 28.45 29.74 3.04
N VAL A 534 28.26 28.87 2.05
CA VAL A 534 27.45 29.13 0.85
C VAL A 534 26.08 28.48 0.95
N VAL A 535 25.03 29.18 0.53
CA VAL A 535 23.68 28.60 0.41
C VAL A 535 23.25 28.52 -1.05
N ASP A 536 22.37 27.58 -1.37
CA ASP A 536 21.77 27.40 -2.67
C ASP A 536 20.41 28.10 -2.72
N ILE A 537 20.20 29.00 -3.69
CA ILE A 537 18.91 29.69 -3.86
C ILE A 537 18.21 29.19 -5.13
N PRO A 538 17.39 28.12 -5.04
CA PRO A 538 16.62 27.66 -6.17
C PRO A 538 15.48 28.65 -6.48
N ARG A 539 15.23 28.89 -7.76
CA ARG A 539 14.02 29.55 -8.22
C ARG A 539 13.08 28.49 -8.79
N THR A 540 11.80 28.60 -8.43
CA THR A 540 10.78 27.67 -8.91
C THR A 540 9.60 28.41 -9.49
N SER A 541 8.96 27.79 -10.46
CA SER A 541 7.65 28.19 -10.99
C SER A 541 6.66 27.09 -10.65
N THR A 542 5.68 27.40 -9.80
CA THR A 542 4.68 26.42 -9.35
C THR A 542 3.31 26.77 -9.88
N THR A 543 2.66 25.82 -10.55
CA THR A 543 1.24 25.85 -10.87
C THR A 543 0.51 24.85 -10.00
N ARG A 544 -0.41 25.32 -9.16
CA ARG A 544 -1.27 24.49 -8.32
C ARG A 544 -2.73 24.65 -8.72
N ALA A 545 -3.48 23.55 -8.71
CA ALA A 545 -4.91 23.56 -8.94
C ALA A 545 -5.62 22.53 -8.07
N ASN A 546 -6.71 22.95 -7.44
CA ASN A 546 -7.69 22.01 -6.89
C ASN A 546 -8.73 21.71 -7.97
N VAL A 547 -9.09 20.44 -8.11
CA VAL A 547 -10.04 19.96 -9.10
C VAL A 547 -11.22 19.33 -8.39
N ALA A 548 -12.41 19.64 -8.89
CA ALA A 548 -13.65 18.96 -8.57
C ALA A 548 -14.49 18.91 -9.86
N GLN A 549 -14.60 17.74 -10.49
CA GLN A 549 -15.24 17.61 -11.80
C GLN A 549 -15.97 16.29 -11.95
N ILE A 550 -17.09 16.29 -12.67
CA ILE A 550 -17.76 15.06 -13.11
C ILE A 550 -17.23 14.70 -14.51
N LEU A 551 -16.72 13.49 -14.62
CA LEU A 551 -16.15 12.91 -15.83
C LEU A 551 -17.12 11.88 -16.41
N GLU A 552 -17.24 11.83 -17.73
CA GLU A 552 -18.00 10.80 -18.44
C GLU A 552 -17.04 9.69 -18.91
N ASP A 553 -17.48 8.44 -18.78
CA ASP A 553 -16.70 7.28 -19.18
C ASP A 553 -16.20 7.39 -20.62
N GLY A 554 -14.90 7.26 -20.77
CA GLY A 554 -14.20 7.24 -22.03
C GLY A 554 -14.00 8.56 -22.75
N ARG A 555 -14.54 9.66 -22.23
CA ARG A 555 -14.36 10.98 -22.80
C ARG A 555 -13.19 11.70 -22.15
N TRP A 556 -12.45 12.42 -22.99
CA TRP A 556 -11.45 13.36 -22.50
C TRP A 556 -12.14 14.60 -21.94
N ALA A 557 -11.63 15.08 -20.81
CA ALA A 557 -12.04 16.32 -20.18
C ALA A 557 -10.81 17.17 -19.87
N VAL A 558 -10.95 18.49 -19.96
CA VAL A 558 -9.94 19.44 -19.51
C VAL A 558 -10.08 19.59 -18.00
N LEU A 559 -9.07 19.16 -17.25
CA LEU A 559 -8.98 19.42 -15.81
C LEU A 559 -8.43 20.81 -15.53
N ARG A 560 -7.41 21.20 -16.30
CA ARG A 560 -6.73 22.49 -16.12
C ARG A 560 -6.15 22.99 -17.43
N LEU A 561 -6.29 24.29 -17.63
CA LEU A 561 -5.55 25.08 -18.61
C LEU A 561 -5.01 26.30 -17.88
N ALA A 562 -3.68 26.47 -17.85
CA ALA A 562 -3.02 27.54 -17.12
C ALA A 562 -1.88 28.14 -17.94
N SER A 563 -1.81 29.47 -18.00
CA SER A 563 -0.64 30.15 -18.57
C SER A 563 0.61 29.79 -17.78
N ARG A 564 1.71 29.52 -18.48
CA ARG A 564 3.01 29.35 -17.81
C ARG A 564 3.52 30.70 -17.31
N PRO A 565 4.07 30.81 -16.09
CA PRO A 565 4.65 32.06 -15.60
C PRO A 565 5.81 32.56 -16.46
N GLU A 566 6.57 31.64 -17.05
CA GLU A 566 7.69 31.92 -17.95
C GLU A 566 7.53 31.06 -19.22
N GLY A 567 7.36 31.71 -20.38
CA GLY A 567 7.31 31.04 -21.70
C GLY A 567 6.01 31.28 -22.50
N GLU A 568 6.05 30.94 -23.79
CA GLU A 568 4.87 30.91 -24.65
C GLU A 568 4.06 29.63 -24.43
N GLY A 569 2.73 29.77 -24.43
CA GLY A 569 1.80 28.64 -24.33
C GLY A 569 1.12 28.49 -22.97
N SER A 570 0.27 27.47 -22.87
CA SER A 570 -0.45 27.10 -21.65
C SER A 570 -0.22 25.63 -21.31
N LEU A 571 0.01 25.38 -20.04
CA LEU A 571 -0.03 24.06 -19.46
C LEU A 571 -1.45 23.50 -19.56
N ALA A 572 -1.59 22.31 -20.14
CA ALA A 572 -2.85 21.58 -20.23
C ALA A 572 -2.77 20.27 -19.47
N ILE A 573 -3.82 19.99 -18.68
CA ILE A 573 -4.04 18.71 -18.03
C ILE A 573 -5.38 18.18 -18.54
N LEU A 574 -5.32 17.11 -19.31
CA LEU A 574 -6.49 16.37 -19.75
C LEU A 574 -6.59 15.07 -18.95
N VAL A 575 -7.82 14.64 -18.68
CA VAL A 575 -8.10 13.34 -18.06
C VAL A 575 -9.14 12.59 -18.87
N ARG A 576 -9.01 11.27 -18.88
CA ARG A 576 -10.04 10.35 -19.32
C ARG A 576 -10.27 9.33 -18.23
N VAL A 577 -11.54 9.06 -17.92
CA VAL A 577 -11.93 8.02 -16.96
C VAL A 577 -12.38 6.75 -17.70
N ARG A 578 -12.17 5.59 -17.09
CA ARG A 578 -12.63 4.27 -17.51
C ARG A 578 -13.22 3.54 -16.30
N LEU A 579 -14.44 3.03 -16.44
CA LEU A 579 -15.13 2.24 -15.41
C LEU A 579 -15.01 0.73 -15.67
#